data_AF-A0AAD9DI21-F1
#
_entry.id   AF-A0AAD9DI21-F1
#
_cell.length_a   1.000
_cell.length_b   1.000
_cell.length_c   1.000
_cell.angle_alpha   90.00
_cell.angle_beta   90.00
_cell.angle_gamma   90.00
#
_symmetry.space_group_name_H-M   'P 1'
#
loop_
_entity.id
_entity.type
_entity.pdbx_description
1 polymer ?
#
loop_
_entity_poly.entity_id
_entity_poly.type
_entity_poly.pdbx_seq_one_letter_code
_entity_poly.pdbx_strand_id
1 'polypeptide(L)'
;MVTAIHHLGLEDTIDVVYGSSAGTVIGAYFITRQLPWYGPEVYYDMLTSAGTDFINTKRFLRALGLGFLDPRLAKDVIFRRNHGKPVLDLSYLLRTTMQENKPLDWETFERMQKVQPLKVMASGLRSEKAIIMDMERGSFRNIKEMASCMQASCLLPGVAGPVMNMKTNAVDDSSETVMIPRNNEGGDGEPLADSLLFEPMPYRAALLEKATHVLVLRSRPDGVDVTGKTSIFEKLIFRRFFLKKNSLRNIYEYMRKGLHKKRYAEDVIVLNEAANDMNRPYSDTEKPHLLPIAVPPGSPEVKRLETGREPILQGVRRGYARAYDALVEDVEQRGRGMEMAMKMFPDDILDYDPKTYTSTHESAYASYLEEMKKSSEK
;
A
#
# COMPACT_ATOMS: atom_id res chain seq x y z
N MET A 1 1.79 -3.26 12.38
CA MET A 1 0.43 -2.89 12.83
C MET A 1 -0.52 -4.07 12.64
N VAL A 2 -0.84 -4.48 11.41
CA VAL A 2 -1.68 -5.67 11.17
C VAL A 2 -1.15 -6.95 11.83
N THR A 3 0.17 -7.09 11.93
CA THR A 3 0.84 -8.18 12.65
C THR A 3 0.56 -8.20 14.15
N ALA A 4 0.33 -7.04 14.77
CA ALA A 4 -0.08 -6.97 16.18
C ALA A 4 -1.57 -7.32 16.35
N ILE A 5 -2.42 -6.90 15.40
CA ILE A 5 -3.84 -7.31 15.36
C ILE A 5 -3.94 -8.84 15.28
N HIS A 6 -3.15 -9.45 14.40
CA HIS A 6 -3.02 -10.91 14.29
C HIS A 6 -2.52 -11.55 15.58
N HIS A 7 -1.41 -11.05 16.15
CA HIS A 7 -0.87 -11.57 17.41
C HIS A 7 -1.91 -11.55 18.54
N LEU A 8 -2.70 -10.48 18.62
CA LEU A 8 -3.74 -10.30 19.63
C LEU A 8 -5.03 -11.08 19.33
N GLY A 9 -5.12 -11.79 18.20
CA GLY A 9 -6.32 -12.55 17.81
C GLY A 9 -7.53 -11.67 17.45
N LEU A 10 -7.31 -10.40 17.08
CA LEU A 10 -8.37 -9.41 16.86
C LEU A 10 -8.85 -9.36 15.40
N GLU A 11 -8.37 -10.23 14.54
CA GLU A 11 -8.64 -10.17 13.09
C GLU A 11 -10.11 -10.38 12.77
N ASP A 12 -10.80 -11.26 13.51
CA ASP A 12 -12.23 -11.57 13.33
C ASP A 12 -13.16 -10.47 13.89
N THR A 13 -12.60 -9.42 14.48
CA THR A 13 -13.37 -8.24 14.93
C THR A 13 -13.54 -7.18 13.82
N ILE A 14 -12.91 -7.39 12.66
CA ILE A 14 -12.92 -6.45 11.54
C ILE A 14 -13.89 -6.93 10.45
N ASP A 15 -14.95 -6.19 10.20
CA ASP A 15 -15.95 -6.58 9.18
C ASP A 15 -15.51 -6.32 7.74
N VAL A 16 -14.63 -5.34 7.53
CA VAL A 16 -14.21 -4.89 6.19
C VAL A 16 -12.85 -4.20 6.25
N VAL A 17 -12.02 -4.42 5.22
CA VAL A 17 -10.67 -3.84 5.13
C VAL A 17 -10.60 -2.90 3.93
N TYR A 18 -10.26 -1.63 4.17
CA TYR A 18 -9.99 -0.65 3.10
C TYR A 18 -8.49 -0.45 2.92
N GLY A 19 -8.00 -0.68 1.70
CA GLY A 19 -6.59 -0.56 1.36
C GLY A 19 -6.32 0.63 0.43
N SER A 20 -5.35 1.46 0.82
CA SER A 20 -4.81 2.55 -0.02
C SER A 20 -3.32 2.33 -0.30
N SER A 21 -2.93 2.37 -1.58
CA SER A 21 -1.56 2.12 -2.03
C SER A 21 -1.03 0.80 -1.46
N ALA A 22 0.15 0.77 -0.84
CA ALA A 22 0.69 -0.45 -0.18
C ALA A 22 -0.29 -1.11 0.83
N GLY A 23 -1.24 -0.34 1.38
CA GLY A 23 -2.30 -0.85 2.24
C GLY A 23 -3.19 -1.90 1.58
N THR A 24 -3.31 -1.93 0.24
CA THR A 24 -4.07 -2.96 -0.48
C THR A 24 -3.38 -4.32 -0.39
N VAL A 25 -2.06 -4.33 -0.56
CA VAL A 25 -1.24 -5.54 -0.48
C VAL A 25 -1.20 -6.03 0.97
N ILE A 26 -1.00 -5.12 1.93
CA ILE A 26 -1.04 -5.45 3.36
C ILE A 26 -2.40 -6.01 3.76
N GLY A 27 -3.49 -5.37 3.31
CA GLY A 27 -4.86 -5.81 3.57
C GLY A 27 -5.13 -7.20 3.01
N ALA A 28 -4.63 -7.51 1.81
CA ALA A 28 -4.77 -8.84 1.21
C ALA A 28 -4.13 -9.94 2.07
N TYR A 29 -2.86 -9.78 2.48
CA TYR A 29 -2.19 -10.75 3.35
C TYR A 29 -2.78 -10.82 4.77
N PHE A 30 -3.37 -9.73 5.25
CA PHE A 30 -4.08 -9.70 6.53
C PHE A 30 -5.36 -10.54 6.48
N ILE A 31 -6.22 -10.32 5.49
CA ILE A 31 -7.47 -11.08 5.41
C ILE A 31 -7.24 -12.57 5.13
N THR A 32 -6.13 -12.93 4.46
CA THR A 32 -5.74 -14.33 4.23
C THR A 32 -5.00 -14.97 5.40
N ARG A 33 -4.78 -14.24 6.50
CA ARG A 33 -4.07 -14.73 7.70
C ARG A 33 -2.64 -15.22 7.41
N GLN A 34 -2.02 -14.69 6.35
CA GLN A 34 -0.63 -14.99 6.00
C GLN A 34 0.34 -14.12 6.82
N LEU A 35 0.18 -14.18 8.14
CA LEU A 35 0.91 -13.45 9.18
C LEU A 35 1.48 -14.47 10.17
N PRO A 36 2.49 -14.12 11.00
CA PRO A 36 3.11 -12.81 11.19
C PRO A 36 4.31 -12.52 10.26
N TRP A 37 4.94 -13.51 9.64
CA TRP A 37 6.18 -13.30 8.85
C TRP A 37 5.95 -13.26 7.34
N TYR A 38 5.10 -14.13 6.81
CA TYR A 38 4.94 -14.34 5.36
C TYR A 38 4.47 -13.10 4.57
N GLY A 39 3.47 -12.37 5.08
CA GLY A 39 3.04 -11.11 4.45
C GLY A 39 4.09 -10.00 4.60
N PRO A 40 4.62 -9.73 5.80
CA PRO A 40 5.61 -8.68 6.01
C PRO A 40 6.95 -8.87 5.30
N GLU A 41 7.44 -10.10 5.13
CA GLU A 41 8.72 -10.37 4.44
C GLU A 41 8.67 -9.97 2.96
N VAL A 42 7.48 -9.85 2.35
CA VAL A 42 7.35 -9.21 1.02
C VAL A 42 8.08 -7.87 1.03
N TYR A 43 7.97 -7.08 2.10
CA TYR A 43 8.58 -5.76 2.20
C TYR A 43 10.05 -5.79 2.61
N TYR A 44 10.40 -6.46 3.72
CA TYR A 44 11.77 -6.39 4.23
C TYR A 44 12.73 -7.37 3.55
N ASP A 45 12.24 -8.45 2.93
CA ASP A 45 13.07 -9.44 2.20
C ASP A 45 12.92 -9.33 0.68
N MET A 46 11.71 -9.53 0.15
CA MET A 46 11.55 -9.71 -1.29
C MET A 46 11.82 -8.41 -2.07
N LEU A 47 11.21 -7.30 -1.64
CA LEU A 47 11.40 -6.01 -2.32
C LEU A 47 12.80 -5.42 -2.14
N THR A 48 13.49 -5.72 -1.04
CA THR A 48 14.86 -5.23 -0.80
C THR A 48 15.91 -6.05 -1.57
N SER A 49 15.66 -7.34 -1.77
CA SER A 49 16.54 -8.25 -2.51
C SER A 49 16.38 -8.16 -4.05
N ALA A 50 15.29 -7.56 -4.52
CA ALA A 50 14.95 -7.36 -5.94
C ALA A 50 15.89 -6.42 -6.71
N GLY A 51 16.60 -5.53 -6.01
CA GLY A 51 17.49 -4.55 -6.63
C GLY A 51 16.80 -3.72 -7.74
N THR A 52 17.37 -3.72 -8.94
CA THR A 52 16.88 -2.90 -10.06
C THR A 52 15.63 -3.44 -10.77
N ASP A 53 15.18 -4.64 -10.40
CA ASP A 53 13.95 -5.22 -10.94
C ASP A 53 12.71 -4.59 -10.30
N PHE A 54 12.83 -4.11 -9.05
CA PHE A 54 11.78 -3.35 -8.38
C PHE A 54 12.01 -1.83 -8.41
N ILE A 55 13.15 -1.35 -7.89
CA ILE A 55 13.47 0.09 -7.83
C ILE A 55 14.69 0.40 -8.67
N ASN A 56 14.51 1.21 -9.71
CA ASN A 56 15.59 1.65 -10.59
C ASN A 56 15.66 3.18 -10.68
N THR A 57 16.40 3.78 -9.73
CA THR A 57 16.57 5.24 -9.61
C THR A 57 17.24 5.89 -10.82
N LYS A 58 18.01 5.13 -11.62
CA LYS A 58 18.61 5.62 -12.88
C LYS A 58 17.53 6.09 -13.88
N ARG A 59 16.31 5.55 -13.77
CA ARG A 59 15.17 5.93 -14.61
C ARG A 59 14.53 7.26 -14.22
N PHE A 60 15.02 7.95 -13.18
CA PHE A 60 14.49 9.26 -12.76
C PHE A 60 14.72 10.36 -13.81
N LEU A 61 15.86 10.33 -14.53
CA LEU A 61 16.09 11.20 -15.67
C LEU A 61 15.02 11.02 -16.75
N ARG A 62 14.61 9.76 -16.98
CA ARG A 62 13.48 9.46 -17.85
C ARG A 62 12.18 10.00 -17.28
N ALA A 63 11.90 9.97 -15.98
CA ALA A 63 10.68 10.56 -15.40
C ALA A 63 10.62 12.08 -15.64
N LEU A 64 11.74 12.78 -15.47
CA LEU A 64 11.90 14.23 -15.72
C LEU A 64 11.81 14.63 -17.20
N GLY A 65 11.97 13.68 -18.12
CA GLY A 65 12.02 13.96 -19.56
C GLY A 65 13.40 14.32 -20.08
N LEU A 66 14.42 14.07 -19.27
CA LEU A 66 15.83 14.22 -19.59
C LEU A 66 16.48 12.87 -19.93
N GLY A 67 15.68 11.84 -20.25
CA GLY A 67 16.17 10.49 -20.50
C GLY A 67 17.11 10.36 -21.71
N PHE A 68 17.17 11.37 -22.59
CA PHE A 68 18.14 11.40 -23.70
C PHE A 68 19.57 11.72 -23.23
N LEU A 69 19.73 12.25 -22.00
CA LEU A 69 21.04 12.48 -21.38
C LEU A 69 21.69 11.19 -20.87
N ASP A 70 20.93 10.09 -20.79
CA ASP A 70 21.45 8.77 -20.48
C ASP A 70 21.35 7.88 -21.74
N PRO A 71 22.47 7.53 -22.38
CA PRO A 71 22.48 6.65 -23.56
C PRO A 71 21.75 5.32 -23.33
N ARG A 72 21.71 4.82 -22.09
CA ARG A 72 21.04 3.56 -21.72
C ARG A 72 19.51 3.67 -21.79
N LEU A 73 18.97 4.89 -21.71
CA LEU A 73 17.54 5.19 -21.75
C LEU A 73 17.07 5.62 -23.16
N ALA A 74 17.98 5.81 -24.11
CA ALA A 74 17.67 6.29 -25.47
C ALA A 74 16.60 5.44 -26.17
N LYS A 75 16.71 4.09 -26.10
CA LYS A 75 15.71 3.18 -26.69
C LYS A 75 14.32 3.36 -26.06
N ASP A 76 14.25 3.53 -24.75
CA ASP A 76 12.98 3.72 -24.04
C ASP A 76 12.36 5.11 -24.29
N VAL A 77 13.19 6.13 -24.53
CA VAL A 77 12.75 7.49 -24.85
C VAL A 77 12.24 7.58 -26.29
N ILE A 78 12.92 6.92 -27.23
CA ILE A 78 12.61 6.97 -28.67
C ILE A 78 11.46 6.02 -29.03
N PHE A 79 11.54 4.75 -28.61
CA PHE A 79 10.60 3.71 -29.06
C PHE A 79 9.49 3.38 -28.05
N ARG A 80 9.60 3.83 -26.79
CA ARG A 80 8.63 3.51 -25.71
C ARG A 80 8.17 4.75 -24.94
N ARG A 81 7.84 5.81 -25.67
CA ARG A 81 7.47 7.12 -25.11
C ARG A 81 6.29 7.03 -24.11
N ASN A 82 5.32 6.16 -24.39
CA ASN A 82 4.12 5.96 -23.56
C ASN A 82 4.21 4.78 -22.58
N HIS A 83 5.12 3.81 -22.80
CA HIS A 83 5.17 2.51 -22.09
C HIS A 83 6.54 2.09 -21.56
N GLY A 84 7.60 2.92 -21.65
CA GLY A 84 8.93 2.49 -21.19
C GLY A 84 8.98 2.27 -19.68
N LYS A 85 10.04 1.60 -19.22
CA LYS A 85 10.09 1.01 -17.87
C LYS A 85 10.05 2.07 -16.74
N PRO A 86 9.25 1.86 -15.68
CA PRO A 86 9.07 2.82 -14.57
C PRO A 86 10.28 2.84 -13.61
N VAL A 87 10.34 3.83 -12.72
CA VAL A 87 11.32 3.87 -11.61
C VAL A 87 10.94 2.83 -10.56
N LEU A 88 9.65 2.71 -10.27
CA LEU A 88 9.06 1.71 -9.38
C LEU A 88 8.28 0.72 -10.23
N ASP A 89 8.73 -0.54 -10.33
CA ASP A 89 8.07 -1.56 -11.12
C ASP A 89 7.03 -2.32 -10.29
N LEU A 90 5.79 -1.83 -10.34
CA LEU A 90 4.66 -2.47 -9.65
C LEU A 90 4.37 -3.88 -10.19
N SER A 91 4.80 -4.21 -11.41
CA SER A 91 4.60 -5.55 -11.97
C SER A 91 5.43 -6.59 -11.21
N TYR A 92 6.64 -6.20 -10.77
CA TYR A 92 7.48 -7.07 -9.95
C TYR A 92 6.77 -7.40 -8.63
N LEU A 93 6.28 -6.38 -7.91
CA LEU A 93 5.53 -6.60 -6.68
C LEU A 93 4.24 -7.42 -6.90
N LEU A 94 3.38 -6.99 -7.82
CA LEU A 94 2.00 -7.50 -7.90
C LEU A 94 1.84 -8.76 -8.74
N ARG A 95 2.81 -9.08 -9.62
CA ARG A 95 2.78 -10.28 -10.47
C ARG A 95 3.85 -11.26 -10.07
N THR A 96 5.11 -10.84 -10.06
CA THR A 96 6.21 -11.76 -9.72
C THR A 96 6.22 -12.10 -8.23
N THR A 97 6.13 -11.12 -7.33
CA THR A 97 6.13 -11.40 -5.89
C THR A 97 4.82 -12.01 -5.44
N MET A 98 3.70 -11.32 -5.59
CA MET A 98 2.42 -11.74 -5.00
C MET A 98 1.73 -12.93 -5.69
N GLN A 99 2.14 -13.33 -6.91
CA GLN A 99 1.53 -14.47 -7.61
C GLN A 99 2.50 -15.63 -7.81
N GLU A 100 3.81 -15.39 -7.78
CA GLU A 100 4.82 -16.42 -8.09
C GLU A 100 5.75 -16.69 -6.90
N ASN A 101 6.47 -15.69 -6.38
CA ASN A 101 7.51 -15.92 -5.35
C ASN A 101 6.94 -16.06 -3.92
N LYS A 102 5.92 -15.28 -3.59
CA LYS A 102 5.19 -15.26 -2.31
C LYS A 102 3.69 -15.18 -2.59
N PRO A 103 3.12 -16.22 -3.23
CA PRO A 103 1.72 -16.24 -3.63
C PRO A 103 0.78 -15.89 -2.48
N LEU A 104 -0.11 -14.94 -2.75
CA LEU A 104 -1.30 -14.75 -1.92
C LEU A 104 -2.15 -16.02 -2.01
N ASP A 105 -2.65 -16.51 -0.87
CA ASP A 105 -3.64 -17.60 -0.83
C ASP A 105 -4.97 -17.11 -1.42
N TRP A 106 -5.14 -17.33 -2.72
CA TRP A 106 -6.30 -16.85 -3.47
C TRP A 106 -7.60 -17.55 -3.04
N GLU A 107 -7.55 -18.84 -2.69
CA GLU A 107 -8.73 -19.58 -2.26
C GLU A 107 -9.26 -19.02 -0.93
N THR A 108 -8.37 -18.81 0.03
CA THR A 108 -8.73 -18.14 1.29
C THR A 108 -9.19 -16.71 1.01
N PHE A 109 -8.52 -15.96 0.14
CA PHE A 109 -8.89 -14.59 -0.19
C PHE A 109 -10.33 -14.49 -0.73
N GLU A 110 -10.71 -15.35 -1.67
CA GLU A 110 -12.07 -15.42 -2.23
C GLU A 110 -13.10 -15.78 -1.17
N ARG A 111 -12.80 -16.78 -0.32
CA ARG A 111 -13.66 -17.15 0.80
C ARG A 111 -13.89 -15.97 1.75
N MET A 112 -12.83 -15.23 2.06
CA MET A 112 -12.87 -14.11 3.00
C MET A 112 -13.64 -12.92 2.47
N GLN A 113 -13.82 -12.76 1.15
CA GLN A 113 -14.63 -11.65 0.61
C GLN A 113 -16.09 -11.66 1.09
N LYS A 114 -16.61 -12.80 1.55
CA LYS A 114 -17.98 -12.91 2.07
C LYS A 114 -18.14 -12.38 3.49
N VAL A 115 -17.07 -12.33 4.27
CA VAL A 115 -17.10 -12.02 5.72
C VAL A 115 -16.20 -10.86 6.10
N GLN A 116 -15.14 -10.60 5.34
CA GLN A 116 -14.15 -9.54 5.55
C GLN A 116 -13.61 -9.08 4.18
N PRO A 117 -14.42 -8.40 3.34
CA PRO A 117 -14.00 -7.97 2.02
C PRO A 117 -12.85 -6.97 2.06
N LEU A 118 -11.98 -7.06 1.05
CA LEU A 118 -10.95 -6.06 0.76
C LEU A 118 -11.48 -5.04 -0.25
N LYS A 119 -11.52 -3.78 0.15
CA LYS A 119 -11.86 -2.62 -0.67
C LYS A 119 -10.58 -1.94 -1.14
N VAL A 120 -10.27 -2.00 -2.43
CA VAL A 120 -9.07 -1.41 -3.05
C VAL A 120 -9.37 0.01 -3.49
N MET A 121 -8.66 0.99 -2.93
CA MET A 121 -8.88 2.41 -3.24
C MET A 121 -7.98 2.90 -4.36
N ALA A 122 -8.50 3.68 -5.30
CA ALA A 122 -7.70 4.42 -6.27
C ALA A 122 -8.23 5.84 -6.47
N SER A 123 -7.42 6.69 -7.09
CA SER A 123 -7.81 8.05 -7.45
C SER A 123 -8.30 8.11 -8.89
N GLY A 124 -9.58 8.43 -9.08
CA GLY A 124 -10.17 8.72 -10.39
C GLY A 124 -9.74 10.10 -10.88
N LEU A 125 -8.91 10.15 -11.93
CA LEU A 125 -8.27 11.37 -12.40
C LEU A 125 -9.16 12.22 -13.31
N ARG A 126 -10.22 11.65 -13.88
CA ARG A 126 -11.20 12.41 -14.67
C ARG A 126 -12.40 12.78 -13.82
N SER A 127 -12.86 11.86 -12.99
CA SER A 127 -13.95 12.06 -12.04
C SER A 127 -13.56 12.89 -10.80
N GLU A 128 -12.26 13.09 -10.57
CA GLU A 128 -11.70 13.86 -9.46
C GLU A 128 -12.14 13.38 -8.06
N LYS A 129 -12.34 12.06 -7.91
CA LYS A 129 -12.81 11.42 -6.68
C LYS A 129 -12.12 10.09 -6.39
N ALA A 130 -12.30 9.59 -5.18
CA ALA A 130 -11.92 8.23 -4.83
C ALA A 130 -12.79 7.21 -5.56
N ILE A 131 -12.18 6.11 -6.01
CA ILE A 131 -12.84 4.97 -6.63
C ILE A 131 -12.60 3.75 -5.73
N ILE A 132 -13.69 3.08 -5.33
CA ILE A 132 -13.69 1.83 -4.56
C ILE A 132 -13.75 0.69 -5.57
N MET A 133 -12.79 -0.23 -5.50
CA MET A 133 -12.73 -1.43 -6.34
C MET A 133 -12.74 -2.67 -5.44
N ASP A 134 -13.65 -3.60 -5.68
CA ASP A 134 -13.81 -4.84 -4.91
C ASP A 134 -14.50 -5.93 -5.75
N MET A 135 -14.65 -7.15 -5.19
CA MET A 135 -15.34 -8.25 -5.86
C MET A 135 -16.86 -8.04 -5.97
N GLU A 136 -17.48 -7.39 -4.99
CA GLU A 136 -18.93 -7.14 -4.94
C GLU A 136 -19.39 -6.25 -6.12
N ARG A 137 -18.57 -5.26 -6.46
CA ARG A 137 -18.75 -4.33 -7.58
C ARG A 137 -18.26 -4.89 -8.91
N GLY A 138 -17.80 -6.14 -8.94
CA GLY A 138 -17.23 -6.76 -10.15
C GLY A 138 -15.97 -6.07 -10.67
N SER A 139 -15.20 -5.41 -9.78
CA SER A 139 -13.95 -4.74 -10.19
C SER A 139 -12.85 -5.75 -10.49
N PHE A 140 -12.88 -6.91 -9.84
CA PHE A 140 -12.00 -8.04 -10.11
C PHE A 140 -12.65 -9.37 -9.67
N ARG A 141 -12.28 -10.46 -10.34
CA ARG A 141 -12.77 -11.83 -10.11
C ARG A 141 -11.64 -12.85 -9.92
N ASN A 142 -10.41 -12.45 -10.19
CA ASN A 142 -9.22 -13.29 -10.09
C ASN A 142 -8.01 -12.45 -9.67
N ILE A 143 -6.94 -13.12 -9.23
CA ILE A 143 -5.72 -12.46 -8.74
C ILE A 143 -5.08 -11.50 -9.76
N LYS A 144 -5.23 -11.75 -11.08
CA LYS A 144 -4.66 -10.90 -12.13
C LYS A 144 -5.43 -9.60 -12.28
N GLU A 145 -6.76 -9.66 -12.24
CA GLU A 145 -7.64 -8.49 -12.23
C GLU A 145 -7.44 -7.68 -10.93
N MET A 146 -7.35 -8.35 -9.78
CA MET A 146 -7.06 -7.70 -8.50
C MET A 146 -5.69 -7.01 -8.51
N ALA A 147 -4.65 -7.67 -9.03
CA ALA A 147 -3.34 -7.07 -9.21
C ALA A 147 -3.38 -5.81 -10.10
N SER A 148 -4.31 -5.74 -11.05
CA SER A 148 -4.48 -4.56 -11.90
C SER A 148 -5.16 -3.41 -11.14
N CYS A 149 -6.11 -3.72 -10.26
CA CYS A 149 -6.72 -2.77 -9.33
C CYS A 149 -5.69 -2.23 -8.31
N MET A 150 -4.90 -3.12 -7.70
CA MET A 150 -3.81 -2.74 -6.80
C MET A 150 -2.72 -1.93 -7.53
N GLN A 151 -2.45 -2.25 -8.79
CA GLN A 151 -1.52 -1.48 -9.61
C GLN A 151 -2.00 -0.04 -9.78
N ALA A 152 -3.30 0.18 -9.98
CA ALA A 152 -3.89 1.52 -9.98
C ALA A 152 -3.72 2.22 -8.62
N SER A 153 -3.98 1.49 -7.52
CA SER A 153 -3.87 2.00 -6.15
C SER A 153 -2.46 2.43 -5.74
N CYS A 154 -1.42 1.76 -6.26
CA CYS A 154 -0.01 2.01 -5.95
C CYS A 154 0.71 2.91 -6.98
N LEU A 155 -0.03 3.46 -7.95
CA LEU A 155 0.51 4.11 -9.14
C LEU A 155 0.99 5.53 -8.87
N LEU A 156 2.18 5.68 -8.27
CA LEU A 156 2.78 6.99 -8.03
C LEU A 156 2.95 7.76 -9.36
N PRO A 157 2.27 8.91 -9.53
CA PRO A 157 2.23 9.61 -10.82
C PRO A 157 3.62 9.97 -11.36
N GLY A 158 3.94 9.45 -12.55
CA GLY A 158 5.20 9.69 -13.23
C GLY A 158 6.40 8.87 -12.72
N VAL A 159 6.21 8.05 -11.68
CA VAL A 159 7.24 7.20 -11.07
C VAL A 159 6.95 5.72 -11.33
N ALA A 160 5.70 5.31 -11.19
CA ALA A 160 5.29 3.90 -11.17
C ALA A 160 4.65 3.37 -12.47
N GLY A 161 4.74 4.12 -13.57
CA GLY A 161 4.26 3.69 -14.89
C GLY A 161 3.22 4.61 -15.52
N PRO A 162 2.54 4.17 -16.60
CA PRO A 162 1.38 4.87 -17.17
C PRO A 162 0.17 4.79 -16.23
N VAL A 163 -0.81 5.69 -16.36
CA VAL A 163 -2.12 5.57 -15.67
C VAL A 163 -2.81 4.25 -16.01
N MET A 164 -3.67 3.77 -15.11
CA MET A 164 -4.50 2.59 -15.33
C MET A 164 -5.89 3.03 -15.77
N ASN A 165 -6.29 2.80 -17.01
CA ASN A 165 -7.61 3.21 -17.48
C ASN A 165 -8.61 2.10 -17.16
N MET A 166 -9.61 2.43 -16.34
CA MET A 166 -10.71 1.56 -15.98
C MET A 166 -11.86 1.78 -16.96
N LYS A 167 -12.32 0.70 -17.59
CA LYS A 167 -13.53 0.69 -18.41
C LYS A 167 -14.49 -0.34 -17.87
N THR A 168 -15.74 0.05 -17.73
CA THR A 168 -16.82 -0.84 -17.31
C THR A 168 -17.67 -1.10 -18.54
N ASN A 169 -17.60 -2.32 -19.06
CA ASN A 169 -18.48 -2.76 -20.14
C ASN A 169 -19.69 -3.42 -19.51
N ALA A 170 -20.89 -2.92 -19.82
CA ALA A 170 -22.11 -3.65 -19.55
C ALA A 170 -22.21 -4.77 -20.59
N VAL A 171 -22.11 -6.03 -20.15
CA VAL A 171 -22.28 -7.21 -21.00
C VAL A 171 -23.23 -8.15 -20.25
N ASP A 172 -24.50 -8.22 -20.70
CA ASP A 172 -25.57 -9.13 -20.21
C ASP A 172 -25.53 -9.48 -18.71
N ASP A 173 -26.40 -8.85 -17.89
CA ASP A 173 -26.53 -9.02 -16.43
C ASP A 173 -25.23 -8.94 -15.59
N SER A 174 -24.07 -8.68 -16.21
CA SER A 174 -22.77 -8.54 -15.58
C SER A 174 -22.01 -7.32 -16.10
N SER A 175 -21.31 -6.63 -15.20
CA SER A 175 -20.39 -5.55 -15.57
C SER A 175 -18.96 -6.08 -15.55
N GLU A 176 -18.31 -6.16 -16.70
CA GLU A 176 -16.89 -6.51 -16.77
C GLU A 176 -16.04 -5.25 -16.66
N THR A 177 -15.15 -5.22 -15.66
CA THR A 177 -14.18 -4.14 -15.49
C THR A 177 -12.86 -4.52 -16.16
N VAL A 178 -12.45 -3.72 -17.16
CA VAL A 178 -11.18 -3.90 -17.86
C VAL A 178 -10.21 -2.78 -17.48
N MET A 179 -8.98 -3.18 -17.12
CA MET A 179 -7.91 -2.28 -16.68
C MET A 179 -6.78 -2.23 -17.71
N ILE A 180 -6.53 -1.04 -18.29
CA ILE A 180 -5.58 -0.87 -19.40
C ILE A 180 -4.47 0.11 -19.01
N PRO A 181 -3.20 -0.34 -18.84
CA PRO A 181 -2.09 0.54 -18.45
C PRO A 181 -1.56 1.34 -19.65
N ARG A 182 -2.11 2.54 -19.88
CA ARG A 182 -1.75 3.39 -21.03
C ARG A 182 -1.92 4.87 -20.73
N ASN A 183 -0.91 5.68 -21.09
CA ASN A 183 -1.04 7.14 -21.06
C ASN A 183 -1.79 7.64 -22.29
N ASN A 184 -2.62 8.68 -22.12
CA ASN A 184 -3.41 9.29 -23.19
C ASN A 184 -4.19 8.26 -24.03
N GLU A 185 -4.92 7.36 -23.37
CA GLU A 185 -5.71 6.33 -24.07
C GLU A 185 -6.77 6.95 -25.00
N GLY A 186 -7.19 8.19 -24.74
CA GLY A 186 -8.14 8.93 -25.59
C GLY A 186 -9.57 8.36 -25.56
N GLY A 187 -9.81 7.29 -24.80
CA GLY A 187 -11.11 6.63 -24.65
C GLY A 187 -11.98 7.21 -23.53
N ASP A 188 -13.15 6.59 -23.41
CA ASP A 188 -14.19 6.79 -22.40
C ASP A 188 -13.85 6.28 -21.00
N GLY A 189 -12.73 5.56 -20.85
CA GLY A 189 -12.27 5.05 -19.56
C GLY A 189 -11.96 6.13 -18.53
N GLU A 190 -12.07 5.73 -17.26
CA GLU A 190 -11.63 6.50 -16.10
C GLU A 190 -10.13 6.24 -15.87
N PRO A 191 -9.24 7.21 -16.11
CA PRO A 191 -7.83 7.07 -15.77
C PRO A 191 -7.67 7.06 -14.25
N LEU A 192 -7.07 6.00 -13.71
CA LEU A 192 -6.78 5.81 -12.30
C LEU A 192 -5.29 6.01 -12.02
N ALA A 193 -4.99 6.53 -10.83
CA ALA A 193 -3.65 6.52 -10.23
C ALA A 193 -3.71 6.34 -8.70
N ASP A 194 -2.56 6.43 -8.04
CA ASP A 194 -2.41 6.13 -6.62
C ASP A 194 -3.47 6.82 -5.75
N SER A 195 -4.00 6.13 -4.74
CA SER A 195 -5.04 6.66 -3.89
C SER A 195 -4.61 7.90 -3.10
N LEU A 196 -3.30 8.21 -3.02
CA LEU A 196 -2.78 9.40 -2.33
C LEU A 196 -3.38 10.73 -2.77
N LEU A 197 -3.97 10.82 -3.97
CA LEU A 197 -4.53 12.08 -4.46
C LEU A 197 -5.84 12.41 -3.75
N PHE A 198 -6.74 11.44 -3.62
CA PHE A 198 -8.10 11.67 -3.11
C PHE A 198 -8.44 10.90 -1.84
N GLU A 199 -7.81 9.75 -1.59
CA GLU A 199 -8.10 8.90 -0.44
C GLU A 199 -6.84 8.22 0.14
N PRO A 200 -5.83 8.98 0.62
CA PRO A 200 -4.62 8.39 1.19
C PRO A 200 -4.90 7.58 2.47
N MET A 201 -5.95 7.95 3.22
CA MET A 201 -6.44 7.24 4.40
C MET A 201 -7.92 6.93 4.18
N PRO A 202 -8.31 5.67 3.90
CA PRO A 202 -9.62 5.36 3.34
C PRO A 202 -10.75 5.26 4.36
N TYR A 203 -10.68 6.06 5.43
CA TYR A 203 -11.73 6.11 6.43
C TYR A 203 -12.99 6.82 5.89
N ARG A 204 -12.86 7.83 5.01
CA ARG A 204 -14.05 8.52 4.47
C ARG A 204 -14.84 7.59 3.57
N ALA A 205 -14.18 6.77 2.76
CA ALA A 205 -14.81 5.68 2.01
C ALA A 205 -15.54 4.70 2.94
N ALA A 206 -14.92 4.28 4.04
CA ALA A 206 -15.58 3.43 5.04
C ALA A 206 -16.83 4.09 5.64
N LEU A 207 -16.76 5.38 5.97
CA LEU A 207 -17.91 6.14 6.49
C LEU A 207 -19.03 6.29 5.45
N LEU A 208 -18.69 6.48 4.17
CA LEU A 208 -19.66 6.54 3.08
C LEU A 208 -20.38 5.19 2.89
N GLU A 209 -19.70 4.08 3.15
CA GLU A 209 -20.28 2.72 3.20
C GLU A 209 -20.85 2.37 4.59
N LYS A 210 -21.06 3.38 5.45
CA LYS A 210 -21.75 3.31 6.75
C LYS A 210 -21.02 2.54 7.86
N ALA A 211 -19.69 2.46 7.80
CA ALA A 211 -18.91 1.93 8.92
C ALA A 211 -19.13 2.78 10.19
N THR A 212 -19.45 2.12 11.31
CA THR A 212 -19.72 2.78 12.60
C THR A 212 -18.48 2.89 13.47
N HIS A 213 -17.54 1.95 13.34
CA HIS A 213 -16.27 1.91 14.05
C HIS A 213 -15.15 1.73 13.03
N VAL A 214 -14.16 2.62 13.03
CA VAL A 214 -13.09 2.62 12.03
C VAL A 214 -11.73 2.69 12.71
N LEU A 215 -10.97 1.61 12.59
CA LEU A 215 -9.56 1.55 12.93
C LEU A 215 -8.72 2.04 11.75
N VAL A 216 -7.95 3.11 11.93
CA VAL A 216 -7.14 3.72 10.85
C VAL A 216 -5.66 3.54 11.13
N LEU A 217 -5.00 2.67 10.36
CA LEU A 217 -3.58 2.39 10.50
C LEU A 217 -2.73 3.36 9.65
N ARG A 218 -1.83 4.12 10.28
CA ARG A 218 -0.96 5.10 9.62
C ARG A 218 0.51 4.75 9.78
N SER A 219 1.20 4.53 8.66
CA SER A 219 2.64 4.27 8.64
C SER A 219 3.49 5.51 8.92
N ARG A 220 2.93 6.71 8.76
CA ARG A 220 3.63 7.97 9.01
C ARG A 220 3.53 8.35 10.50
N PRO A 221 4.63 8.79 11.14
CA PRO A 221 4.60 9.14 12.56
C PRO A 221 3.73 10.37 12.84
N ASP A 222 3.14 10.43 14.03
CA ASP A 222 2.47 11.64 14.50
C ASP A 222 3.46 12.78 14.77
N GLY A 223 2.99 14.03 14.62
CA GLY A 223 3.78 15.23 14.88
C GLY A 223 4.75 15.63 13.76
N VAL A 224 4.81 14.89 12.65
CA VAL A 224 5.64 15.27 11.49
C VAL A 224 4.92 16.25 10.55
N ASP A 225 5.67 17.09 9.83
CA ASP A 225 5.08 17.94 8.78
C ASP A 225 4.65 17.10 7.57
N VAL A 226 3.34 17.09 7.34
CA VAL A 226 2.70 16.38 6.24
C VAL A 226 2.35 17.29 5.05
N THR A 227 2.50 18.60 5.20
CA THR A 227 2.14 19.64 4.22
C THR A 227 3.30 20.12 3.36
N GLY A 228 4.53 19.75 3.73
CA GLY A 228 5.80 20.26 3.21
C GLY A 228 5.89 20.54 1.70
N LYS A 229 6.78 21.47 1.32
CA LYS A 229 6.88 22.01 -0.04
C LYS A 229 7.18 20.92 -1.09
N THR A 230 6.43 20.96 -2.19
CA THR A 230 6.72 20.10 -3.36
C THR A 230 8.03 20.52 -4.01
N SER A 231 8.93 19.56 -4.19
CA SER A 231 10.25 19.80 -4.78
C SER A 231 10.15 20.24 -6.25
N ILE A 232 11.20 20.91 -6.77
CA ILE A 232 11.26 21.32 -8.19
C ILE A 232 11.17 20.08 -9.10
N PHE A 233 11.84 18.99 -8.74
CA PHE A 233 11.80 17.73 -9.48
C PHE A 233 10.39 17.13 -9.52
N GLU A 234 9.68 17.08 -8.39
CA GLU A 234 8.28 16.62 -8.36
C GLU A 234 7.39 17.49 -9.27
N LYS A 235 7.56 18.83 -9.25
CA LYS A 235 6.80 19.73 -10.14
C LYS A 235 7.04 19.42 -11.62
N LEU A 236 8.28 19.12 -12.00
CA LEU A 236 8.63 18.73 -13.37
C LEU A 236 8.01 17.37 -13.75
N ILE A 237 8.07 16.39 -12.86
CA ILE A 237 7.46 15.07 -13.04
C ILE A 237 5.94 15.23 -13.23
N PHE A 238 5.26 15.95 -12.34
CA PHE A 238 3.82 16.18 -12.42
C PHE A 238 3.42 16.94 -13.68
N ARG A 239 4.15 18.01 -14.05
CA ARG A 239 3.90 18.74 -15.30
C ARG A 239 3.99 17.81 -16.50
N ARG A 240 5.01 16.95 -16.55
CA ARG A 240 5.19 16.03 -17.68
C ARG A 240 4.16 14.92 -17.67
N PHE A 241 3.87 14.34 -16.51
CA PHE A 241 2.97 13.20 -16.38
C PHE A 241 1.50 13.60 -16.61
N PHE A 242 1.02 14.64 -15.94
CA PHE A 242 -0.38 15.05 -16.05
C PHE A 242 -0.64 15.88 -17.29
N LEU A 243 0.13 16.95 -17.57
CA LEU A 243 -0.14 17.81 -18.74
C LEU A 243 0.32 17.17 -20.04
N LYS A 244 1.60 16.79 -20.15
CA LYS A 244 2.16 16.38 -21.44
C LYS A 244 1.78 14.97 -21.86
N LYS A 245 1.68 14.03 -20.90
CA LYS A 245 1.42 12.62 -21.19
C LYS A 245 -0.04 12.23 -21.12
N ASN A 246 -0.87 12.92 -20.33
CA ASN A 246 -2.25 12.49 -20.08
C ASN A 246 -3.29 13.60 -20.27
N SER A 247 -2.88 14.82 -20.59
CA SER A 247 -3.80 15.97 -20.80
C SER A 247 -4.73 16.27 -19.61
N LEU A 248 -4.31 15.92 -18.38
CA LEU A 248 -5.07 16.08 -17.14
C LEU A 248 -4.73 17.41 -16.45
N ARG A 249 -5.25 18.53 -16.99
CA ARG A 249 -4.95 19.88 -16.48
C ARG A 249 -5.42 20.11 -15.04
N ASN A 250 -6.62 19.67 -14.70
CA ASN A 250 -7.18 19.88 -13.37
C ASN A 250 -6.36 19.14 -12.30
N ILE A 251 -5.98 17.88 -12.58
CA ILE A 251 -5.14 17.09 -11.68
C ILE A 251 -3.73 17.69 -11.56
N TYR A 252 -3.15 18.20 -12.64
CA TYR A 252 -1.88 18.93 -12.54
C TYR A 252 -1.99 20.13 -11.59
N GLU A 253 -3.05 20.93 -11.70
CA GLU A 253 -3.27 22.08 -10.82
C GLU A 253 -3.50 21.65 -9.36
N TYR A 254 -4.26 20.58 -9.14
CA TYR A 254 -4.49 19.96 -7.84
C TYR A 254 -3.17 19.56 -7.17
N MET A 255 -2.30 18.85 -7.90
CA MET A 255 -1.00 18.40 -7.42
C MET A 255 -0.02 19.56 -7.22
N ARG A 256 -0.01 20.54 -8.14
CA ARG A 256 0.83 21.74 -8.06
C ARG A 256 0.52 22.59 -6.83
N LYS A 257 -0.77 22.72 -6.48
CA LYS A 257 -1.25 23.42 -5.28
C LYS A 257 -1.07 22.60 -3.99
N GLY A 258 -0.61 21.36 -4.08
CA GLY A 258 -0.39 20.48 -2.93
C GLY A 258 -1.69 20.04 -2.24
N LEU A 259 -2.82 20.01 -2.96
CA LEU A 259 -4.13 19.75 -2.35
C LEU A 259 -4.24 18.33 -1.77
N HIS A 260 -3.58 17.33 -2.37
CA HIS A 260 -3.44 15.98 -1.79
C HIS A 260 -2.78 16.00 -0.39
N LYS A 261 -1.77 16.85 -0.20
CA LYS A 261 -1.10 17.01 1.11
C LYS A 261 -1.99 17.72 2.12
N LYS A 262 -2.74 18.73 1.67
CA LYS A 262 -3.72 19.42 2.51
C LYS A 262 -4.82 18.48 2.99
N ARG A 263 -5.34 17.66 2.07
CA ARG A 263 -6.33 16.61 2.39
C ARG A 263 -5.77 15.62 3.41
N TYR A 264 -4.55 15.11 3.19
CA TYR A 264 -3.89 14.25 4.18
C TYR A 264 -3.74 14.92 5.55
N ALA A 265 -3.36 16.20 5.59
CA ALA A 265 -3.24 16.96 6.83
C ALA A 265 -4.59 17.13 7.55
N GLU A 266 -5.63 17.47 6.80
CA GLU A 266 -7.00 17.56 7.31
C GLU A 266 -7.44 16.22 7.92
N ASP A 267 -7.21 15.12 7.21
CA ASP A 267 -7.53 13.79 7.68
C ASP A 267 -6.77 13.43 8.96
N VAL A 268 -5.49 13.81 9.09
CA VAL A 268 -4.75 13.59 10.35
C VAL A 268 -5.38 14.35 11.51
N ILE A 269 -5.78 15.60 11.30
CA ILE A 269 -6.42 16.43 12.33
C ILE A 269 -7.76 15.80 12.73
N VAL A 270 -8.65 15.54 11.76
CA VAL A 270 -9.98 14.94 12.01
C VAL A 270 -9.87 13.63 12.78
N LEU A 271 -8.97 12.75 12.36
CA LEU A 271 -8.78 11.46 13.02
C LEU A 271 -8.25 11.62 14.45
N ASN A 272 -7.27 12.50 14.66
CA ASN A 272 -6.68 12.71 15.98
C ASN A 272 -7.66 13.40 16.94
N GLU A 273 -8.48 14.33 16.45
CA GLU A 273 -9.56 14.95 17.23
C GLU A 273 -10.60 13.92 17.65
N ALA A 274 -11.04 13.07 16.72
CA ALA A 274 -12.00 12.01 16.99
C ALA A 274 -11.48 10.97 17.99
N ALA A 275 -10.17 10.69 17.99
CA ALA A 275 -9.54 9.78 18.93
C ALA A 275 -9.62 10.23 20.40
N ASN A 276 -9.89 11.52 20.66
CA ASN A 276 -10.01 12.05 22.01
C ASN A 276 -11.40 11.83 22.62
N ASP A 277 -12.36 11.30 21.85
CA ASP A 277 -13.70 10.97 22.33
C ASP A 277 -13.71 9.66 23.12
N MET A 278 -13.11 9.69 24.32
CA MET A 278 -12.90 8.51 25.17
C MET A 278 -14.08 8.19 26.09
N ASN A 279 -15.03 9.11 26.24
CA ASN A 279 -16.12 9.00 27.21
C ASN A 279 -17.44 8.53 26.58
N ARG A 280 -17.55 8.55 25.25
CA ARG A 280 -18.76 8.12 24.56
C ARG A 280 -18.85 6.58 24.56
N PRO A 281 -20.00 6.00 24.94
CA PRO A 281 -20.21 4.56 24.85
C PRO A 281 -20.03 4.06 23.41
N TYR A 282 -19.36 2.92 23.22
CA TYR A 282 -19.18 2.32 21.89
C TYR A 282 -20.50 1.93 21.21
N SER A 283 -21.57 1.70 21.99
CA SER A 283 -22.91 1.43 21.46
C SER A 283 -23.58 2.66 20.84
N ASP A 284 -23.15 3.88 21.20
CA ASP A 284 -23.63 5.10 20.57
C ASP A 284 -22.95 5.24 19.19
N THR A 285 -23.76 5.09 18.14
CA THR A 285 -23.32 5.15 16.74
C THR A 285 -23.93 6.33 15.98
N GLU A 286 -24.47 7.34 16.67
CA GLU A 286 -24.96 8.58 16.04
C GLU A 286 -23.86 9.28 15.23
N LYS A 287 -22.61 9.15 15.69
CA LYS A 287 -21.40 9.52 14.97
C LYS A 287 -20.43 8.33 14.96
N PRO A 288 -19.60 8.19 13.91
CA PRO A 288 -18.64 7.09 13.85
C PRO A 288 -17.57 7.21 14.94
N HIS A 289 -17.13 6.07 15.47
CA HIS A 289 -15.94 5.96 16.31
C HIS A 289 -14.71 5.82 15.41
N LEU A 290 -13.72 6.71 15.57
CA LEU A 290 -12.50 6.69 14.78
C LEU A 290 -11.30 6.48 15.70
N LEU A 291 -10.57 5.39 15.48
CA LEU A 291 -9.34 5.06 16.22
C LEU A 291 -8.14 5.08 15.27
N PRO A 292 -7.41 6.19 15.15
CA PRO A 292 -6.14 6.20 14.42
C PRO A 292 -5.02 5.57 15.26
N ILE A 293 -4.29 4.63 14.65
CA ILE A 293 -3.01 4.14 15.17
C ILE A 293 -1.92 4.60 14.20
N ALA A 294 -1.15 5.59 14.63
CA ALA A 294 0.03 6.08 13.92
C ALA A 294 1.31 5.67 14.64
N VAL A 295 2.40 5.54 13.89
CA VAL A 295 3.75 5.34 14.44
C VAL A 295 4.08 6.45 15.46
N PRO A 296 4.81 6.17 16.57
CA PRO A 296 5.02 7.16 17.64
C PRO A 296 5.75 8.43 17.16
N PRO A 297 5.43 9.61 17.72
CA PRO A 297 6.16 10.85 17.42
C PRO A 297 7.67 10.72 17.58
N GLY A 298 8.43 11.37 16.71
CA GLY A 298 9.90 11.32 16.69
C GLY A 298 10.49 10.04 16.09
N SER A 299 9.66 9.07 15.70
CA SER A 299 10.16 7.87 15.02
C SER A 299 10.79 8.19 13.65
N PRO A 300 11.88 7.51 13.27
CA PRO A 300 12.47 7.70 11.95
C PRO A 300 11.54 7.21 10.85
N GLU A 301 11.32 8.06 9.84
CA GLU A 301 10.53 7.72 8.66
C GLU A 301 11.32 6.78 7.74
N VAL A 302 10.64 5.74 7.23
CA VAL A 302 11.16 4.92 6.14
C VAL A 302 11.10 5.76 4.85
N LYS A 303 12.22 5.88 4.15
CA LYS A 303 12.31 6.72 2.94
C LYS A 303 11.41 6.14 1.84
N ARG A 304 10.87 7.01 0.97
CA ARG A 304 9.96 6.60 -0.14
C ARG A 304 10.54 5.57 -1.11
N LEU A 305 11.87 5.55 -1.27
CA LEU A 305 12.59 4.61 -2.13
C LEU A 305 13.60 3.82 -1.30
N GLU A 306 13.28 3.54 -0.04
CA GLU A 306 14.12 2.72 0.85
C GLU A 306 14.26 1.31 0.26
N THR A 307 15.48 0.80 0.27
CA THR A 307 15.82 -0.56 -0.18
C THR A 307 16.60 -1.34 0.88
N GLY A 308 16.92 -0.71 2.02
CA GLY A 308 17.57 -1.36 3.14
C GLY A 308 16.59 -2.27 3.90
N ARG A 309 16.98 -3.52 4.08
CA ARG A 309 16.26 -4.54 4.85
C ARG A 309 16.02 -4.13 6.29
N GLU A 310 17.06 -3.71 7.00
CA GLU A 310 16.99 -3.28 8.39
C GLU A 310 16.05 -2.06 8.60
N PRO A 311 16.18 -0.93 7.87
CA PRO A 311 15.23 0.19 8.01
C PRO A 311 13.76 -0.20 7.86
N ILE A 312 13.45 -1.11 6.92
CA ILE A 312 12.07 -1.60 6.71
C ILE A 312 11.64 -2.51 7.86
N LEU A 313 12.48 -3.45 8.30
CA LEU A 313 12.19 -4.31 9.46
C LEU A 313 11.96 -3.49 10.73
N GLN A 314 12.78 -2.46 10.97
CA GLN A 314 12.59 -1.55 12.09
C GLN A 314 11.26 -0.76 11.98
N GLY A 315 10.83 -0.43 10.76
CA GLY A 315 9.49 0.11 10.50
C GLY A 315 8.37 -0.87 10.87
N VAL A 316 8.52 -2.16 10.52
CA VAL A 316 7.59 -3.23 10.91
C VAL A 316 7.51 -3.34 12.43
N ARG A 317 8.65 -3.37 13.13
CA ARG A 317 8.71 -3.43 14.61
C ARG A 317 8.04 -2.24 15.27
N ARG A 318 8.33 -1.01 14.84
CA ARG A 318 7.68 0.21 15.36
C ARG A 318 6.16 0.19 15.15
N GLY A 319 5.73 -0.20 13.96
CA GLY A 319 4.30 -0.33 13.65
C GLY A 319 3.64 -1.46 14.44
N TYR A 320 4.31 -2.57 14.68
CA TYR A 320 3.83 -3.64 15.56
C TYR A 320 3.66 -3.10 16.98
N ALA A 321 4.73 -2.54 17.55
CA ALA A 321 4.77 -2.08 18.94
C ALA A 321 3.63 -1.13 19.26
N ARG A 322 3.44 -0.14 18.38
CA ARG A 322 2.42 0.87 18.58
C ARG A 322 1.00 0.33 18.46
N ALA A 323 0.75 -0.61 17.55
CA ALA A 323 -0.56 -1.26 17.47
C ALA A 323 -0.81 -2.18 18.66
N TYR A 324 0.21 -2.91 19.13
CA TYR A 324 0.12 -3.74 20.33
C TYR A 324 -0.27 -2.90 21.54
N ASP A 325 0.47 -1.81 21.81
CA ASP A 325 0.21 -0.94 22.96
C ASP A 325 -1.18 -0.27 22.92
N ALA A 326 -1.70 -0.03 21.72
CA ALA A 326 -3.01 0.59 21.54
C ALA A 326 -4.18 -0.41 21.67
N LEU A 327 -3.95 -1.70 21.39
CA LEU A 327 -5.01 -2.69 21.24
C LEU A 327 -4.98 -3.79 22.31
N VAL A 328 -3.89 -3.96 23.06
CA VAL A 328 -3.83 -4.97 24.11
C VAL A 328 -4.84 -4.67 25.23
N GLU A 329 -5.67 -5.66 25.53
CA GLU A 329 -6.72 -5.55 26.55
C GLU A 329 -6.13 -5.47 27.95
N ASP A 330 -5.12 -6.31 28.24
CA ASP A 330 -4.41 -6.32 29.50
C ASP A 330 -3.63 -5.01 29.69
N VAL A 331 -4.06 -4.23 30.67
CA VAL A 331 -3.47 -2.93 31.02
C VAL A 331 -2.01 -3.09 31.46
N GLU A 332 -1.64 -4.22 32.07
CA GLU A 332 -0.26 -4.48 32.51
C GLU A 332 0.68 -4.75 31.33
N GLN A 333 0.15 -5.13 30.16
CA GLN A 333 0.96 -5.30 28.95
C GLN A 333 1.13 -4.02 28.14
N ARG A 334 0.36 -2.96 28.43
CA ARG A 334 0.48 -1.68 27.70
C ARG A 334 1.85 -1.05 27.94
N GLY A 335 2.48 -0.60 26.86
CA GLY A 335 3.85 -0.06 26.87
C GLY A 335 4.94 -1.10 26.62
N ARG A 336 4.59 -2.40 26.55
CA ARG A 336 5.52 -3.49 26.22
C ARG A 336 5.59 -3.80 24.73
N GLY A 337 4.95 -2.99 23.88
CA GLY A 337 4.85 -3.22 22.44
C GLY A 337 6.18 -3.45 21.75
N MET A 338 7.24 -2.71 22.12
CA MET A 338 8.57 -2.89 21.51
C MET A 338 9.22 -4.20 21.95
N GLU A 339 9.09 -4.58 23.22
CA GLU A 339 9.56 -5.88 23.71
C GLU A 339 8.88 -7.01 22.94
N MET A 340 7.56 -6.92 22.76
CA MET A 340 6.78 -7.90 22.01
C MET A 340 7.11 -7.87 20.51
N ALA A 341 7.41 -6.71 19.94
CA ALA A 341 7.88 -6.58 18.57
C ALA A 341 9.20 -7.31 18.36
N MET A 342 10.14 -7.20 19.31
CA MET A 342 11.44 -7.87 19.24
C MET A 342 11.32 -9.39 19.44
N LYS A 343 10.33 -9.86 20.21
CA LYS A 343 10.03 -11.31 20.30
C LYS A 343 9.44 -11.85 19.00
N MET A 344 8.56 -11.07 18.35
CA MET A 344 7.89 -11.49 17.12
C MET A 344 8.79 -11.34 15.89
N PHE A 345 9.60 -10.29 15.85
CA PHE A 345 10.55 -9.99 14.78
C PHE A 345 11.95 -9.87 15.39
N PRO A 346 12.57 -10.97 15.83
CA PRO A 346 13.92 -10.97 16.44
C PRO A 346 15.02 -10.50 15.48
N ASP A 347 16.21 -10.23 16.03
CA ASP A 347 17.34 -9.69 15.26
C ASP A 347 17.95 -10.69 14.29
N ASP A 348 17.87 -11.97 14.59
CA ASP A 348 18.29 -13.08 13.71
C ASP A 348 17.52 -13.14 12.39
N ILE A 349 16.36 -12.47 12.27
CA ILE A 349 15.75 -12.22 10.96
C ILE A 349 16.78 -11.59 10.03
N LEU A 350 17.64 -10.69 10.52
CA LEU A 350 18.66 -10.03 9.70
C LEU A 350 19.85 -10.93 9.32
N ASP A 351 19.98 -12.11 9.93
CA ASP A 351 21.19 -12.95 9.81
C ASP A 351 21.18 -13.88 8.60
N TYR A 352 20.02 -14.17 8.01
CA TYR A 352 19.90 -15.01 6.82
C TYR A 352 19.89 -14.22 5.51
N ASP A 353 20.39 -14.83 4.42
CA ASP A 353 20.20 -14.31 3.06
C ASP A 353 18.79 -14.70 2.56
N PRO A 354 17.88 -13.73 2.32
CA PRO A 354 16.54 -14.03 1.85
C PRO A 354 16.50 -14.76 0.51
N LYS A 355 17.56 -14.68 -0.31
CA LYS A 355 17.65 -15.40 -1.58
C LYS A 355 17.97 -16.88 -1.41
N THR A 356 18.62 -17.25 -0.30
CA THR A 356 18.96 -18.63 0.03
C THR A 356 17.78 -19.33 0.71
N TYR A 357 17.14 -18.66 1.66
CA TYR A 357 16.05 -19.23 2.47
C TYR A 357 14.65 -18.96 1.91
N THR A 358 14.52 -18.71 0.60
CA THR A 358 13.21 -18.41 0.00
C THR A 358 12.39 -19.69 -0.25
N SER A 359 11.20 -19.75 0.34
CA SER A 359 10.16 -20.74 0.03
C SER A 359 8.94 -20.04 -0.58
N THR A 360 8.24 -20.70 -1.49
CA THR A 360 7.00 -20.18 -2.08
C THR A 360 5.85 -20.17 -1.09
N HIS A 361 5.73 -21.16 -0.21
CA HIS A 361 4.56 -21.31 0.66
C HIS A 361 4.86 -21.09 2.15
N GLU A 362 6.13 -20.94 2.50
CA GLU A 362 6.57 -20.68 3.87
C GLU A 362 7.34 -19.36 3.95
N SER A 363 7.34 -18.76 5.13
CA SER A 363 8.18 -17.58 5.37
C SER A 363 9.65 -17.96 5.37
N ALA A 364 10.50 -17.11 4.81
CA ALA A 364 11.94 -17.35 4.74
C ALA A 364 12.56 -17.53 6.14
N TYR A 365 12.06 -16.76 7.11
CA TYR A 365 12.51 -16.88 8.49
C TYR A 365 12.09 -18.22 9.14
N ALA A 366 10.89 -18.73 8.87
CA ALA A 366 10.50 -20.07 9.34
C ALA A 366 11.43 -21.16 8.78
N SER A 367 11.72 -21.12 7.48
CA SER A 367 12.64 -22.07 6.84
C SER A 367 14.07 -21.96 7.43
N TYR A 368 14.54 -20.74 7.72
CA TYR A 368 15.81 -20.51 8.42
C TYR A 368 15.83 -21.15 9.83
N LEU A 369 14.77 -20.96 10.62
CA LEU A 369 14.67 -21.56 11.95
C LEU A 369 14.66 -23.10 11.91
N GLU A 370 14.01 -23.70 10.90
CA GLU A 370 14.04 -25.15 10.72
C GLU A 370 15.43 -25.69 10.39
N GLU A 371 16.18 -24.99 9.53
CA GLU A 371 17.55 -25.38 9.19
C GLU A 371 18.48 -25.25 10.40
N MET A 372 18.28 -24.23 11.24
CA MET A 372 19.07 -24.05 12.46
C MET A 372 18.80 -25.13 13.49
N LYS A 373 17.54 -25.55 13.67
CA LYS A 373 17.20 -26.70 14.50
C LYS A 373 17.88 -27.99 14.01
N LYS A 374 17.78 -28.29 12.70
CA LYS A 374 18.42 -29.46 12.08
C LYS A 374 19.95 -29.46 12.22
N SER A 375 20.57 -28.28 12.27
CA SER A 375 22.01 -28.13 12.46
C SER A 375 22.45 -28.28 13.92
N SER A 376 21.59 -27.94 14.88
CA SER A 376 21.85 -28.13 16.31
C SER A 376 21.69 -29.57 16.82
N GLU A 377 20.98 -30.40 16.06
CA GLU A 377 20.74 -31.83 16.36
C GLU A 377 21.83 -32.77 15.79
N LYS A 378 22.75 -32.23 14.99
CA LYS A 378 23.91 -32.94 14.43
C LYS A 378 25.18 -32.57 15.20
#